data_AF-L0KV54-F1
#
_entry.id   AF-L0KV54-F1
#
_cell.length_a   1.000
_cell.length_b   1.000
_cell.length_c   1.000
_cell.angle_alpha   90.00
_cell.angle_beta   90.00
_cell.angle_gamma   90.00
#
_symmetry.space_group_name_H-M   'P 1'
#
loop_
_entity.id
_entity.type
_entity.pdbx_description
1 polymer ?
#
loop_
_entity_poly.entity_id
_entity_poly.type
_entity_poly.pdbx_seq_one_letter_code
_entity_poly.pdbx_strand_id
1 'polypeptide(L)'
;MYNPMTPAPTPVSAWVRAARRLKADGDQHGLMLHIENPTGFSPGEDEIVCQVDAFLRDHDRCCVSTVANTIFPAALDRGDGIDALTKRYMQVYERRMHRQGEWGRYFQRMVAWPNGGGRGAGTVNQLSANIETLRAMRSGEAKFFGNVTEIALFDPARDLRKKMNRQCLSFIELKPERQGNIWRLSMMAVYRNHYYVQRTLGNLIGLGRLLQFIANETGFEIGTLTIQSTHACLDPDLQRGEIFELITACDGPTGLAA
;
A
#
# COMPACT_ATOMS: atom_id res chain seq x y z
N MET A 1 13.59 -16.99 -6.54
CA MET A 1 14.34 -16.85 -5.28
C MET A 1 13.34 -16.47 -4.20
N TYR A 2 13.39 -17.14 -3.04
CA TYR A 2 12.47 -16.92 -1.92
C TYR A 2 13.22 -16.13 -0.85
N ASN A 3 12.81 -14.87 -0.62
CA ASN A 3 13.52 -13.93 0.26
C ASN A 3 12.58 -13.39 1.35
N PRO A 4 12.16 -14.21 2.33
CA PRO A 4 11.35 -13.74 3.45
C PRO A 4 12.18 -12.94 4.46
N MET A 5 11.66 -11.79 4.89
CA MET A 5 12.16 -11.08 6.06
C MET A 5 11.51 -11.63 7.33
N THR A 6 12.16 -11.47 8.47
CA THR A 6 11.53 -11.73 9.77
C THR A 6 10.31 -10.82 9.96
N PRO A 7 9.22 -11.31 10.57
CA PRO A 7 8.08 -10.48 10.97
C PRO A 7 8.54 -9.22 11.70
N ALA A 8 8.00 -8.09 11.28
CA ALA A 8 8.28 -6.79 11.87
C ALA A 8 7.03 -6.26 12.58
N PRO A 9 7.19 -5.61 13.74
CA PRO A 9 6.06 -5.12 14.52
C PRO A 9 5.27 -4.03 13.77
N THR A 10 5.95 -3.22 12.97
CA THR A 10 5.38 -2.01 12.35
C THR A 10 5.85 -1.83 10.89
N PRO A 11 5.18 -0.96 10.10
CA PRO A 11 5.62 -0.61 8.76
C PRO A 11 7.04 -0.04 8.69
N VAL A 12 7.41 0.81 9.66
CA VAL A 12 8.70 1.50 9.68
C VAL A 12 9.81 0.51 9.99
N SER A 13 9.68 -0.31 11.02
CA SER A 13 10.66 -1.36 11.34
C SER A 13 10.84 -2.38 10.19
N ALA A 14 9.75 -2.76 9.51
CA ALA A 14 9.82 -3.61 8.32
C ALA A 14 10.64 -2.94 7.20
N TRP A 15 10.43 -1.63 6.99
CA TRP A 15 11.18 -0.84 6.03
C TRP A 15 12.66 -0.75 6.39
N VAL A 16 13.01 -0.40 7.64
CA VAL A 16 14.41 -0.29 8.09
C VAL A 16 15.17 -1.60 7.90
N ARG A 17 14.60 -2.72 8.36
CA ARG A 17 15.22 -4.05 8.24
C ARG A 17 15.47 -4.43 6.77
N ALA A 18 14.51 -4.17 5.90
CA ALA A 18 14.63 -4.48 4.48
C ALA A 18 15.56 -3.51 3.73
N ALA A 19 15.57 -2.23 4.08
CA ALA A 19 16.51 -1.26 3.53
C ALA A 19 17.96 -1.61 3.92
N ARG A 20 18.19 -2.02 5.18
CA ARG A 20 19.49 -2.55 5.63
C ARG A 20 19.92 -3.76 4.80
N ARG A 21 18.99 -4.69 4.52
CA ARG A 21 19.27 -5.87 3.70
C ARG A 21 19.67 -5.48 2.28
N LEU A 22 18.93 -4.59 1.63
CA LEU A 22 19.23 -4.11 0.28
C LEU A 22 20.55 -3.34 0.21
N LYS A 23 20.91 -2.60 1.26
CA LYS A 23 22.21 -1.95 1.39
C LYS A 23 23.36 -2.95 1.41
N ALA A 24 23.22 -4.04 2.16
CA ALA A 24 24.26 -5.06 2.31
C ALA A 24 24.37 -5.98 1.09
N ASP A 25 23.24 -6.46 0.57
CA ASP A 25 23.20 -7.55 -0.39
C ASP A 25 22.88 -7.09 -1.83
N GLY A 26 22.54 -5.81 -2.01
CA GLY A 26 22.01 -5.29 -3.26
C GLY A 26 20.56 -5.72 -3.52
N ASP A 27 20.13 -5.61 -4.78
CA ASP A 27 18.76 -5.85 -5.20
C ASP A 27 18.29 -7.28 -4.86
N GLN A 28 17.03 -7.40 -4.45
CA GLN A 28 16.40 -8.66 -4.06
C GLN A 28 15.22 -8.99 -4.96
N HIS A 29 15.16 -10.23 -5.43
CA HIS A 29 14.00 -10.75 -6.15
C HIS A 29 13.10 -11.57 -5.22
N GLY A 30 11.79 -11.31 -5.21
CA GLY A 30 10.85 -12.03 -4.35
C GLY A 30 11.00 -11.74 -2.86
N LEU A 31 11.36 -10.50 -2.51
CA LEU A 31 11.47 -10.04 -1.13
C LEU A 31 10.08 -9.96 -0.49
N MET A 32 9.88 -10.64 0.64
CA MET A 32 8.61 -10.68 1.36
C MET A 32 8.73 -10.01 2.73
N LEU A 33 7.82 -9.08 3.02
CA LEU A 33 7.67 -8.46 4.34
C LEU A 33 6.39 -8.98 4.99
N HIS A 34 6.45 -9.18 6.30
CA HIS A 34 5.28 -9.44 7.13
C HIS A 34 5.26 -8.41 8.27
N ILE A 35 4.15 -7.69 8.39
CA ILE A 35 3.97 -6.60 9.36
C ILE A 35 2.82 -6.95 10.28
N GLU A 36 3.10 -7.02 11.59
CA GLU A 36 2.17 -7.49 12.61
C GLU A 36 1.10 -6.45 12.95
N ASN A 37 1.50 -5.17 13.11
CA ASN A 37 0.58 -4.05 13.32
C ASN A 37 0.73 -3.02 12.17
N PRO A 38 -0.06 -3.16 11.08
CA PRO A 38 0.06 -2.33 9.88
C PRO A 38 -0.21 -0.84 10.08
N THR A 39 -0.83 -0.47 11.20
CA THR A 39 -1.17 0.92 11.56
C THR A 39 -0.33 1.47 12.69
N GLY A 40 0.52 0.64 13.32
CA GLY A 40 1.28 0.99 14.50
C GLY A 40 2.58 1.73 14.20
N PHE A 41 3.07 2.43 15.22
CA PHE A 41 4.38 3.05 15.29
C PHE A 41 5.01 2.69 16.63
N SER A 42 6.25 2.22 16.61
CA SER A 42 7.07 2.03 17.80
C SER A 42 7.70 3.37 18.22
N PRO A 43 8.10 3.53 19.49
CA PRO A 43 8.78 4.75 19.94
C PRO A 43 10.00 5.10 19.06
N GLY A 44 10.08 6.35 18.62
CA GLY A 44 11.16 6.85 17.74
C GLY A 44 10.91 6.67 16.23
N GLU A 45 9.92 5.87 15.82
CA GLU A 45 9.67 5.63 14.39
C GLU A 45 9.13 6.86 13.64
N ASP A 46 8.49 7.80 14.35
CA ASP A 46 8.11 9.10 13.79
C ASP A 46 9.34 9.92 13.34
N GLU A 47 10.47 9.80 14.05
CA GLU A 47 11.72 10.46 13.68
C GLU A 47 12.32 9.83 12.42
N ILE A 48 12.26 8.49 12.29
CA ILE A 48 12.68 7.79 11.07
C ILE A 48 11.84 8.27 9.88
N VAL A 49 10.51 8.36 10.05
CA VAL A 49 9.66 8.91 8.98
C VAL A 49 10.12 10.32 8.63
N CYS A 50 10.31 11.21 9.62
CA CYS A 50 10.78 12.57 9.40
C CYS A 50 12.13 12.64 8.67
N GLN A 51 13.08 11.76 8.99
CA GLN A 51 14.39 11.69 8.35
C GLN A 51 14.27 11.30 6.87
N VAL A 52 13.49 10.25 6.57
CA VAL A 52 13.23 9.83 5.18
C VAL A 52 12.51 10.95 4.43
N ASP A 53 11.56 11.61 5.08
CA ASP A 53 10.80 12.72 4.49
C ASP A 53 11.68 13.93 4.17
N ALA A 54 12.62 14.28 5.05
CA ALA A 54 13.60 15.34 4.84
C ALA A 54 14.52 14.99 3.66
N PHE A 55 15.08 13.78 3.66
CA PHE A 55 15.92 13.29 2.57
C PHE A 55 15.19 13.34 1.22
N LEU A 56 13.94 12.91 1.16
CA LEU A 56 13.14 12.95 -0.07
C LEU A 56 12.91 14.39 -0.55
N ARG A 57 12.66 15.34 0.35
CA ARG A 57 12.49 16.75 0.00
C ARG A 57 13.77 17.37 -0.54
N ASP A 58 14.92 17.06 0.07
CA ASP A 58 16.22 17.56 -0.37
C ASP A 58 16.60 17.07 -1.78
N HIS A 59 15.96 15.99 -2.24
CA HIS A 59 16.13 15.41 -3.57
C HIS A 59 14.94 15.66 -4.51
N ASP A 60 14.06 16.62 -4.23
CA ASP A 60 12.86 16.93 -5.03
C ASP A 60 11.95 15.71 -5.30
N ARG A 61 11.89 14.78 -4.35
CA ARG A 61 11.04 13.59 -4.40
C ARG A 61 9.77 13.77 -3.57
N CYS A 62 8.75 12.98 -3.92
CA CYS A 62 7.50 12.97 -3.17
C CYS A 62 7.75 12.52 -1.74
N CYS A 63 7.29 13.28 -0.76
CA CYS A 63 7.31 12.87 0.64
C CYS A 63 6.51 11.58 0.89
N VAL A 64 6.81 10.90 1.98
CA VAL A 64 6.18 9.66 2.47
C VAL A 64 4.66 9.80 2.51
N SER A 65 4.16 10.92 3.02
CA SER A 65 2.72 11.18 3.11
C SER A 65 2.05 11.34 1.74
N THR A 66 2.73 11.96 0.76
CA THR A 66 2.24 12.05 -0.62
C THR A 66 2.13 10.67 -1.25
N VAL A 67 3.15 9.81 -1.06
CA VAL A 67 3.12 8.44 -1.56
C VAL A 67 2.00 7.63 -0.90
N ALA A 68 1.87 7.70 0.43
CA ALA A 68 0.79 7.03 1.15
C ALA A 68 -0.61 7.45 0.65
N ASN A 69 -0.80 8.74 0.38
CA ASN A 69 -2.04 9.29 -0.17
C ASN A 69 -2.35 8.85 -1.61
N THR A 70 -1.38 8.27 -2.34
CA THR A 70 -1.68 7.65 -3.63
C THR A 70 -2.44 6.34 -3.48
N ILE A 71 -2.22 5.61 -2.38
CA ILE A 71 -2.87 4.34 -2.05
C ILE A 71 -4.19 4.59 -1.33
N PHE A 72 -4.16 5.35 -0.23
CA PHE A 72 -5.37 5.71 0.51
C PHE A 72 -5.41 7.21 0.82
N PRO A 73 -6.39 7.97 0.30
CA PRO A 73 -6.46 9.41 0.41
C PRO A 73 -6.99 9.85 1.79
N ALA A 74 -6.22 9.61 2.84
CA ALA A 74 -6.63 9.81 4.23
C ALA A 74 -7.17 11.22 4.51
N ALA A 75 -6.61 12.26 3.86
CA ALA A 75 -7.08 13.63 4.02
C ALA A 75 -8.50 13.91 3.47
N LEU A 76 -9.06 13.00 2.66
CA LEU A 76 -10.42 13.11 2.12
C LEU A 76 -11.43 12.24 2.87
N ASP A 77 -10.97 11.36 3.75
CA ASP A 77 -11.81 10.52 4.58
C ASP A 77 -12.39 11.34 5.75
N ARG A 78 -13.69 11.17 5.97
CA ARG A 78 -14.46 11.86 7.02
C ARG A 78 -15.23 10.88 7.91
N GLY A 79 -15.01 9.58 7.74
CA GLY A 79 -15.75 8.55 8.47
C GLY A 79 -17.22 8.44 8.05
N ASP A 80 -17.56 8.80 6.82
CA ASP A 80 -18.92 8.78 6.26
C ASP A 80 -19.10 7.75 5.14
N GLY A 81 -18.22 6.74 5.11
CA GLY A 81 -18.33 5.56 4.26
C GLY A 81 -17.67 5.65 2.87
N ILE A 82 -17.47 4.49 2.26
CA ILE A 82 -16.76 4.35 0.97
C ILE A 82 -17.38 5.15 -0.18
N ASP A 83 -18.71 5.27 -0.25
CA ASP A 83 -19.37 5.98 -1.34
C ASP A 83 -19.13 7.49 -1.28
N ALA A 84 -19.23 8.07 -0.08
CA ALA A 84 -18.97 9.49 0.15
C ALA A 84 -17.50 9.83 -0.09
N LEU A 85 -16.58 8.98 0.39
CA LEU A 85 -15.14 9.09 0.12
C LEU A 85 -14.85 9.02 -1.38
N THR A 86 -15.42 8.03 -2.08
CA THR A 86 -15.24 7.84 -3.53
C THR A 86 -15.70 9.08 -4.29
N LYS A 87 -16.89 9.61 -3.98
CA LYS A 87 -17.44 10.81 -4.61
C LYS A 87 -16.50 12.02 -4.43
N ARG A 88 -16.01 12.27 -3.21
CA ARG A 88 -15.06 13.36 -2.94
C ARG A 88 -13.75 13.17 -3.68
N TYR A 89 -13.19 11.97 -3.62
CA TYR A 89 -11.94 11.64 -4.28
C TYR A 89 -12.04 11.86 -5.80
N MET A 90 -13.08 11.34 -6.45
CA MET A 90 -13.23 11.46 -7.90
C MET A 90 -13.39 12.91 -8.36
N GLN A 91 -14.07 13.76 -7.58
CA GLN A 91 -14.13 15.21 -7.88
C GLN A 91 -12.74 15.86 -7.86
N VAL A 92 -11.88 15.50 -6.91
CA VAL A 92 -10.50 16.00 -6.85
C VAL A 92 -9.66 15.41 -7.97
N TYR A 93 -9.80 14.10 -8.22
CA TYR A 93 -9.06 13.39 -9.25
C TYR A 93 -9.29 14.02 -10.63
N GLU A 94 -10.54 14.16 -11.05
CA GLU A 94 -10.88 14.71 -12.37
C GLU A 94 -10.40 16.16 -12.55
N ARG A 95 -10.43 16.97 -11.48
CA ARG A 95 -10.06 18.38 -11.55
C ARG A 95 -8.56 18.65 -11.47
N ARG A 96 -7.81 17.82 -10.75
CA ARG A 96 -6.44 18.14 -10.31
C ARG A 96 -5.39 17.07 -10.60
N MET A 97 -5.80 15.80 -10.72
CA MET A 97 -4.87 14.67 -10.80
C MET A 97 -4.91 13.98 -12.16
N HIS A 98 -6.07 13.94 -12.80
CA HIS A 98 -6.26 13.32 -14.09
C HIS A 98 -5.45 14.06 -15.15
N ARG A 99 -4.61 13.31 -15.87
CA ARG A 99 -3.82 13.79 -16.99
C ARG A 99 -3.95 12.79 -18.13
N GLN A 100 -4.22 13.30 -19.32
CA GLN A 100 -4.36 12.46 -20.51
C GLN A 100 -3.06 11.69 -20.74
N GLY A 101 -3.17 10.39 -21.01
CA GLY A 101 -2.01 9.53 -21.24
C GLY A 101 -1.29 9.04 -19.98
N GLU A 102 -1.68 9.46 -18.77
CA GLU A 102 -1.21 8.84 -17.53
C GLU A 102 -1.93 7.50 -17.25
N TRP A 103 -1.34 6.67 -16.39
CA TRP A 103 -1.96 5.39 -16.00
C TRP A 103 -3.01 5.56 -14.89
N GLY A 104 -3.10 6.73 -14.26
CA GLY A 104 -4.01 7.04 -13.17
C GLY A 104 -3.31 7.04 -11.81
N ARG A 105 -4.07 6.73 -10.75
CA ARG A 105 -3.60 6.63 -9.36
C ARG A 105 -4.15 5.34 -8.74
N TYR A 106 -3.52 4.83 -7.68
CA TYR A 106 -3.94 3.55 -7.10
C TYR A 106 -5.38 3.62 -6.59
N PHE A 107 -5.73 4.58 -5.73
CA PHE A 107 -7.08 4.68 -5.20
C PHE A 107 -8.15 4.82 -6.30
N GLN A 108 -7.89 5.62 -7.35
CA GLN A 108 -8.77 5.71 -8.53
C GLN A 108 -9.05 4.33 -9.15
N ARG A 109 -8.03 3.50 -9.32
CA ARG A 109 -8.20 2.16 -9.91
C ARG A 109 -8.98 1.21 -9.00
N MET A 110 -8.90 1.40 -7.68
CA MET A 110 -9.68 0.62 -6.73
C MET A 110 -11.17 0.99 -6.78
N VAL A 111 -11.51 2.27 -6.96
CA VAL A 111 -12.91 2.75 -6.90
C VAL A 111 -13.58 2.96 -8.25
N ALA A 112 -12.82 2.95 -9.34
CA ALA A 112 -13.31 3.18 -10.70
C ALA A 112 -12.60 2.27 -11.71
N TRP A 113 -12.66 0.96 -11.47
CA TRP A 113 -12.14 -0.06 -12.37
C TRP A 113 -12.96 -0.11 -13.67
N PRO A 114 -12.35 -0.08 -14.86
CA PRO A 114 -13.10 -0.13 -16.11
C PRO A 114 -13.98 -1.39 -16.23
N ASN A 115 -15.24 -1.22 -16.64
CA ASN A 115 -16.16 -2.33 -16.89
C ASN A 115 -16.85 -2.16 -18.25
N GLY A 116 -16.73 -3.18 -19.11
CA GLY A 116 -17.21 -3.13 -20.49
C GLY A 116 -16.34 -2.28 -21.42
N GLY A 117 -16.82 -2.07 -22.65
CA GLY A 117 -16.12 -1.29 -23.68
C GLY A 117 -17.09 -0.47 -24.56
N GLY A 118 -16.58 0.54 -25.24
CA GLY A 118 -17.36 1.39 -26.16
C GLY A 118 -18.26 2.42 -25.46
N ARG A 119 -19.34 2.84 -26.13
CA ARG A 119 -20.23 3.95 -25.69
C ARG A 119 -21.08 3.65 -24.44
N GLY A 120 -20.93 2.46 -23.84
CA GLY A 120 -21.57 2.06 -22.58
C GLY A 120 -20.59 1.58 -21.52
N ALA A 121 -19.28 1.87 -21.67
CA ALA A 121 -18.29 1.51 -20.67
C ALA A 121 -18.58 2.22 -19.35
N GLY A 122 -18.73 1.44 -18.29
CA GLY A 122 -18.91 1.91 -16.92
C GLY A 122 -17.66 1.69 -16.09
N THR A 123 -17.80 1.88 -14.78
CA THR A 123 -16.76 1.55 -13.82
C THR A 123 -17.32 0.75 -12.65
N VAL A 124 -16.49 -0.11 -12.07
CA VAL A 124 -16.79 -0.86 -10.84
C VAL A 124 -15.97 -0.29 -9.70
N ASN A 125 -16.63 -0.05 -8.57
CA ASN A 125 -15.96 0.25 -7.31
C ASN A 125 -15.62 -1.05 -6.60
N GLN A 126 -14.38 -1.53 -6.79
CA GLN A 126 -13.91 -2.78 -6.21
C GLN A 126 -13.86 -2.70 -4.68
N LEU A 127 -13.58 -1.52 -4.09
CA LEU A 127 -13.60 -1.37 -2.63
C LEU A 127 -15.01 -1.50 -2.08
N SER A 128 -15.99 -0.83 -2.68
CA SER A 128 -17.38 -0.88 -2.22
C SER A 128 -17.92 -2.32 -2.32
N ALA A 129 -17.72 -3.00 -3.44
CA ALA A 129 -18.14 -4.39 -3.62
C ALA A 129 -17.49 -5.36 -2.61
N ASN A 130 -16.19 -5.20 -2.33
CA ASN A 130 -15.51 -6.02 -1.31
C ASN A 130 -16.01 -5.70 0.11
N ILE A 131 -16.24 -4.43 0.44
CA ILE A 131 -16.79 -4.01 1.74
C ILE A 131 -18.18 -4.59 1.96
N GLU A 132 -19.06 -4.53 0.96
CA GLU A 132 -20.39 -5.14 1.00
C GLU A 132 -20.32 -6.65 1.21
N THR A 133 -19.43 -7.33 0.48
CA THR A 133 -19.20 -8.78 0.62
C THR A 133 -18.74 -9.13 2.04
N LEU A 134 -17.77 -8.39 2.59
CA LEU A 134 -17.26 -8.60 3.95
C LEU A 134 -18.32 -8.32 5.02
N ARG A 135 -19.15 -7.27 4.85
CA ARG A 135 -20.28 -6.96 5.74
C ARG A 135 -21.29 -8.11 5.76
N ALA A 136 -21.71 -8.60 4.59
CA ALA A 136 -22.66 -9.70 4.48
C ALA A 136 -22.13 -11.00 5.12
N MET A 137 -20.82 -11.28 4.98
CA MET A 137 -20.19 -12.42 5.66
C MET A 137 -20.24 -12.28 7.18
N ARG A 138 -19.98 -11.08 7.69
CA ARG A 138 -19.97 -10.81 9.14
C ARG A 138 -21.36 -10.82 9.76
N SER A 139 -22.37 -10.26 9.08
CA SER A 139 -23.76 -10.25 9.56
C SER A 139 -24.44 -11.62 9.47
N GLY A 140 -23.86 -12.55 8.70
CA GLY A 140 -24.42 -13.87 8.46
C GLY A 140 -25.40 -13.92 7.27
N GLU A 141 -25.56 -12.81 6.54
CA GLU A 141 -26.33 -12.75 5.29
C GLU A 141 -25.68 -13.54 4.15
N ALA A 142 -24.36 -13.71 4.20
CA ALA A 142 -23.60 -14.52 3.26
C ALA A 142 -22.74 -15.57 3.97
N LYS A 143 -22.45 -16.68 3.28
CA LYS A 143 -21.50 -17.68 3.76
C LYS A 143 -20.09 -17.08 3.82
N PHE A 144 -19.39 -17.34 4.91
CA PHE A 144 -17.99 -16.93 5.08
C PHE A 144 -17.06 -17.67 4.11
N PHE A 145 -16.24 -16.91 3.38
CA PHE A 145 -15.15 -17.42 2.55
C PHE A 145 -13.89 -16.56 2.76
N GLY A 146 -12.76 -17.19 3.07
CA GLY A 146 -11.50 -16.49 3.38
C GLY A 146 -10.68 -16.00 2.17
N ASN A 147 -11.20 -16.20 0.95
CA ASN A 147 -10.40 -16.17 -0.29
C ASN A 147 -11.15 -15.62 -1.51
N VAL A 148 -12.12 -14.73 -1.31
CA VAL A 148 -12.98 -14.21 -2.40
C VAL A 148 -12.88 -12.71 -2.60
N THR A 149 -12.06 -12.03 -1.81
CA THR A 149 -11.98 -10.56 -1.78
C THR A 149 -10.63 -10.09 -2.32
N GLU A 150 -10.66 -9.54 -3.52
CA GLU A 150 -9.49 -9.14 -4.30
C GLU A 150 -9.68 -7.75 -4.90
N ILE A 151 -8.57 -7.03 -5.11
CA ILE A 151 -8.55 -5.73 -5.77
C ILE A 151 -7.46 -5.73 -6.84
N ALA A 152 -7.88 -5.62 -8.10
CA ALA A 152 -6.98 -5.52 -9.24
C ALA A 152 -6.50 -4.08 -9.42
N LEU A 153 -5.20 -3.90 -9.66
CA LEU A 153 -4.59 -2.62 -10.00
C LEU A 153 -3.94 -2.65 -11.38
N PHE A 154 -3.51 -3.83 -11.84
CA PHE A 154 -2.96 -4.02 -13.18
C PHE A 154 -4.03 -4.37 -14.21
N ASP A 155 -4.20 -3.51 -15.21
CA ASP A 155 -5.10 -3.70 -16.34
C ASP A 155 -4.27 -4.05 -17.59
N PRO A 156 -4.27 -5.31 -18.06
CA PRO A 156 -3.48 -5.70 -19.22
C PRO A 156 -3.87 -4.95 -20.50
N ALA A 157 -5.15 -4.57 -20.68
CA ALA A 157 -5.60 -3.89 -21.88
C ALA A 157 -5.04 -2.45 -21.97
N ARG A 158 -4.84 -1.80 -20.81
CA ARG A 158 -4.30 -0.42 -20.74
C ARG A 158 -2.79 -0.38 -20.54
N ASP A 159 -2.24 -1.26 -19.70
CA ASP A 159 -0.90 -1.08 -19.14
C ASP A 159 0.20 -1.81 -19.91
N LEU A 160 -0.13 -2.84 -20.70
CA LEU A 160 0.85 -3.51 -21.58
C LEU A 160 1.36 -2.59 -22.69
N ARG A 161 0.57 -1.58 -23.06
CA ARG A 161 0.95 -0.59 -24.09
C ARG A 161 2.02 0.40 -23.61
N LYS A 162 2.27 0.48 -22.29
CA LYS A 162 3.22 1.42 -21.70
C LYS A 162 4.47 0.70 -21.20
N LYS A 163 5.65 1.16 -21.66
CA LYS A 163 6.95 0.64 -21.22
C LYS A 163 7.43 1.27 -19.91
N MET A 164 7.08 2.53 -19.66
CA MET A 164 7.50 3.32 -18.50
C MET A 164 6.30 3.98 -17.82
N ASN A 165 6.50 4.48 -16.59
CA ASN A 165 5.49 5.16 -15.78
C ASN A 165 4.16 4.39 -15.75
N ARG A 166 4.21 3.20 -15.16
CA ARG A 166 3.05 2.34 -14.92
C ARG A 166 3.06 1.89 -13.46
N GLN A 167 1.90 1.52 -12.96
CA GLN A 167 1.68 1.05 -11.59
C GLN A 167 2.70 -0.02 -11.17
N CYS A 168 3.18 0.09 -9.93
CA CYS A 168 4.08 -0.91 -9.33
C CYS A 168 3.30 -1.90 -8.46
N LEU A 169 2.32 -1.41 -7.69
CA LEU A 169 1.32 -2.26 -7.04
C LEU A 169 0.42 -2.87 -8.11
N SER A 170 0.40 -4.19 -8.19
CA SER A 170 -0.34 -4.93 -9.21
C SER A 170 -1.66 -5.49 -8.68
N PHE A 171 -1.68 -5.91 -7.42
CA PHE A 171 -2.76 -6.69 -6.84
C PHE A 171 -2.77 -6.56 -5.32
N ILE A 172 -3.97 -6.53 -4.74
CA ILE A 172 -4.22 -6.67 -3.31
C ILE A 172 -5.19 -7.83 -3.11
N GLU A 173 -4.90 -8.69 -2.14
CA GLU A 173 -5.86 -9.65 -1.61
C GLU A 173 -6.22 -9.26 -0.18
N LEU A 174 -7.52 -9.26 0.12
CA LEU A 174 -8.04 -9.12 1.47
C LEU A 174 -8.29 -10.51 2.04
N LYS A 175 -7.82 -10.75 3.25
CA LYS A 175 -7.85 -12.06 3.92
C LYS A 175 -8.71 -11.96 5.17
N PRO A 176 -10.03 -12.14 5.06
CA PRO A 176 -10.87 -12.21 6.24
C PRO A 176 -10.63 -13.55 6.96
N GLU A 177 -10.49 -13.47 8.28
CA GLU A 177 -10.25 -14.59 9.18
C GLU A 177 -11.34 -14.60 10.25
N ARG A 178 -11.79 -15.79 10.64
CA ARG A 178 -12.77 -15.97 11.71
C ARG A 178 -12.29 -17.03 12.70
N GLN A 179 -12.02 -16.61 13.93
CA GLN A 179 -11.67 -17.49 15.04
C GLN A 179 -12.64 -17.28 16.21
N GLY A 180 -13.58 -18.21 16.37
CA GLY A 180 -14.69 -18.03 17.31
C GLY A 180 -15.50 -16.77 16.95
N ASN A 181 -15.55 -15.81 17.89
CA ASN A 181 -16.25 -14.53 17.72
C ASN A 181 -15.35 -13.41 17.19
N ILE A 182 -14.06 -13.68 16.97
CA ILE A 182 -13.10 -12.69 16.47
C ILE A 182 -13.09 -12.75 14.95
N TRP A 183 -13.30 -11.58 14.34
CA TRP A 183 -13.27 -11.38 12.89
C TRP A 183 -12.13 -10.43 12.58
N ARG A 184 -11.10 -10.93 11.90
CA ARG A 184 -9.89 -10.18 11.60
C ARG A 184 -9.71 -10.05 10.10
N LEU A 185 -9.21 -8.90 9.65
CA LEU A 185 -8.92 -8.66 8.25
C LEU A 185 -7.42 -8.44 8.08
N SER A 186 -6.76 -9.37 7.41
CA SER A 186 -5.37 -9.23 6.96
C SER A 186 -5.33 -8.80 5.48
N MET A 187 -4.19 -8.31 5.00
CA MET A 187 -3.99 -7.87 3.62
C MET A 187 -2.69 -8.43 3.05
N MET A 188 -2.72 -8.87 1.79
CA MET A 188 -1.51 -9.15 1.00
C MET A 188 -1.45 -8.21 -0.20
N ALA A 189 -0.29 -7.61 -0.46
CA ALA A 189 -0.08 -6.74 -1.62
C ALA A 189 1.13 -7.16 -2.44
N VAL A 190 0.99 -7.15 -3.77
CA VAL A 190 2.06 -7.57 -4.69
C VAL A 190 2.56 -6.38 -5.51
N TYR A 191 3.86 -6.10 -5.39
CA TYR A 191 4.58 -5.08 -6.15
C TYR A 191 5.51 -5.72 -7.18
N ARG A 192 5.37 -5.34 -8.47
CA ARG A 192 6.27 -5.83 -9.52
C ARG A 192 7.69 -5.26 -9.44
N ASN A 193 7.82 -4.09 -8.82
CA ASN A 193 9.07 -3.37 -8.58
C ASN A 193 8.86 -2.43 -7.39
N HIS A 194 9.79 -2.40 -6.45
CA HIS A 194 9.66 -1.58 -5.24
C HIS A 194 10.94 -0.81 -4.98
N TYR A 195 10.85 0.52 -5.10
CA TYR A 195 11.93 1.44 -4.76
C TYR A 195 11.86 1.78 -3.28
N TYR A 196 12.87 1.35 -2.53
CA TYR A 196 12.78 1.35 -1.08
C TYR A 196 12.83 2.74 -0.47
N VAL A 197 13.61 3.68 -1.01
CA VAL A 197 13.71 5.03 -0.46
C VAL A 197 12.52 5.88 -0.89
N GLN A 198 12.24 6.01 -2.19
CA GLN A 198 11.19 6.93 -2.66
C GLN A 198 9.76 6.45 -2.44
N ARG A 199 9.52 5.13 -2.33
CA ARG A 199 8.15 4.59 -2.43
C ARG A 199 7.76 3.68 -1.27
N THR A 200 8.63 2.75 -0.86
CA THR A 200 8.19 1.65 0.01
C THR A 200 7.61 2.14 1.32
N LEU A 201 8.26 3.03 2.06
CA LEU A 201 7.76 3.47 3.37
C LEU A 201 6.35 4.08 3.29
N GLY A 202 6.14 4.98 2.33
CA GLY A 202 4.82 5.57 2.08
C GLY A 202 3.80 4.53 1.61
N ASN A 203 4.21 3.56 0.80
CA ASN A 203 3.34 2.47 0.36
C ASN A 203 2.88 1.60 1.54
N LEU A 204 3.76 1.24 2.47
CA LEU A 204 3.41 0.42 3.64
C LEU A 204 2.40 1.16 4.53
N ILE A 205 2.67 2.44 4.83
CA ILE A 205 1.76 3.29 5.61
C ILE A 205 0.41 3.46 4.90
N GLY A 206 0.42 3.69 3.59
CA GLY A 206 -0.80 3.84 2.78
C GLY A 206 -1.65 2.57 2.76
N LEU A 207 -1.02 1.39 2.66
CA LEU A 207 -1.72 0.10 2.73
C LEU A 207 -2.27 -0.17 4.13
N GLY A 208 -1.53 0.15 5.19
CA GLY A 208 -2.02 0.06 6.56
C GLY A 208 -3.28 0.92 6.78
N ARG A 209 -3.28 2.15 6.26
CA ARG A 209 -4.45 3.04 6.30
C ARG A 209 -5.64 2.50 5.49
N LEU A 210 -5.38 1.95 4.30
CA LEU A 210 -6.42 1.30 3.50
C LEU A 210 -7.03 0.11 4.26
N LEU A 211 -6.19 -0.73 4.86
CA LEU A 211 -6.64 -1.88 5.64
C LEU A 211 -7.50 -1.43 6.83
N GLN A 212 -7.03 -0.44 7.59
CA GLN A 212 -7.78 0.16 8.69
C GLN A 212 -9.15 0.68 8.25
N PHE A 213 -9.22 1.38 7.11
CA PHE A 213 -10.47 1.89 6.58
C PHE A 213 -11.46 0.76 6.28
N ILE A 214 -11.03 -0.28 5.57
CA ILE A 214 -11.88 -1.43 5.24
C ILE A 214 -12.31 -2.17 6.52
N ALA A 215 -11.39 -2.35 7.47
CA ALA A 215 -11.69 -2.97 8.76
C ALA A 215 -12.77 -2.19 9.51
N ASN A 216 -12.66 -0.86 9.58
CA ASN A 216 -13.67 0.00 10.20
C ASN A 216 -15.02 -0.09 9.49
N GLU A 217 -15.03 -0.02 8.16
CA GLU A 217 -16.27 -0.10 7.37
C GLU A 217 -16.99 -1.44 7.56
N THR A 218 -16.25 -2.52 7.83
CA THR A 218 -16.79 -3.88 7.94
C THR A 218 -16.95 -4.33 9.39
N GLY A 219 -16.44 -3.57 10.36
CA GLY A 219 -16.36 -3.90 11.78
C GLY A 219 -15.27 -4.91 12.16
N PHE A 220 -14.45 -5.37 11.21
CA PHE A 220 -13.38 -6.34 11.47
C PHE A 220 -12.28 -5.72 12.32
N GLU A 221 -11.60 -6.54 13.12
CA GLU A 221 -10.32 -6.19 13.72
C GLU A 221 -9.25 -6.14 12.63
N ILE A 222 -8.25 -5.27 12.81
CA ILE A 222 -7.10 -5.20 11.92
C ILE A 222 -6.22 -6.43 12.17
N GLY A 223 -5.85 -7.11 11.09
CA GLY A 223 -4.87 -8.18 11.10
C GLY A 223 -3.50 -7.72 10.62
N THR A 224 -2.86 -8.55 9.82
CA THR A 224 -1.48 -8.33 9.38
C THR A 224 -1.42 -7.78 7.97
N LEU A 225 -0.27 -7.21 7.60
CA LEU A 225 0.03 -6.78 6.23
C LEU A 225 1.23 -7.56 5.70
N THR A 226 1.03 -8.28 4.60
CA THR A 226 2.08 -9.02 3.90
C THR A 226 2.37 -8.35 2.56
N ILE A 227 3.64 -8.11 2.26
CA ILE A 227 4.06 -7.47 1.02
C ILE A 227 4.97 -8.41 0.25
N GLN A 228 4.66 -8.64 -1.02
CA GLN A 228 5.56 -9.33 -1.93
C GLN A 228 6.10 -8.34 -2.96
N SER A 229 7.39 -8.04 -2.86
CA SER A 229 8.11 -7.27 -3.88
C SER A 229 8.82 -8.26 -4.82
N THR A 230 8.33 -8.42 -6.05
CA THR A 230 8.96 -9.36 -7.00
C THR A 230 10.36 -8.89 -7.41
N HIS A 231 10.59 -7.58 -7.38
CA HIS A 231 11.90 -6.94 -7.42
C HIS A 231 11.92 -5.79 -6.41
N ALA A 232 12.93 -5.77 -5.55
CA ALA A 232 13.17 -4.75 -4.54
C ALA A 232 14.58 -4.20 -4.73
N CYS A 233 14.70 -2.88 -4.80
CA CYS A 233 15.97 -2.22 -5.05
C CYS A 233 16.05 -0.89 -4.28
N LEU A 234 17.27 -0.44 -4.04
CA LEU A 234 17.53 0.94 -3.67
C LEU A 234 17.42 1.82 -4.93
N ASP A 235 16.95 3.04 -4.74
CA ASP A 235 16.58 3.97 -5.81
C ASP A 235 17.77 4.29 -6.74
N PRO A 236 17.78 3.78 -7.99
CA PRO A 236 18.95 3.87 -8.87
C PRO A 236 19.21 5.28 -9.40
N ASP A 237 18.25 6.18 -9.25
CA ASP A 237 18.30 7.60 -9.65
C ASP A 237 18.82 8.54 -8.55
N LEU A 238 19.19 7.99 -7.38
CA LEU A 238 19.78 8.74 -6.26
C LEU A 238 21.20 8.26 -5.99
N GLN A 239 22.05 9.10 -5.37
CA GLN A 239 23.43 8.68 -5.10
C GLN A 239 23.48 7.61 -4.02
N ARG A 240 24.22 6.53 -4.31
CA ARG A 240 24.31 5.37 -3.42
C ARG A 240 24.89 5.71 -2.05
N GLY A 241 25.87 6.64 -1.99
CA GLY A 241 26.48 7.10 -0.73
C GLY A 241 25.45 7.75 0.19
N GLU A 242 24.67 8.69 -0.34
CA GLU A 242 23.63 9.42 0.40
C GLU A 242 22.52 8.48 0.89
N ILE A 243 22.09 7.51 0.05
CA ILE A 243 21.16 6.47 0.49
C ILE A 243 21.75 5.64 1.65
N PHE A 244 23.02 5.29 1.57
CA PHE A 244 23.67 4.47 2.59
C PHE A 244 23.80 5.21 3.92
N GLU A 245 24.06 6.50 3.88
CA GLU A 245 24.06 7.40 5.04
C GLU A 245 22.67 7.51 5.66
N LEU A 246 21.62 7.74 4.85
CA LEU A 246 20.23 7.73 5.31
C LEU A 246 19.90 6.42 6.04
N ILE A 247 20.18 5.28 5.42
CA ILE A 247 19.87 3.97 6.01
C ILE A 247 20.63 3.77 7.33
N THR A 248 21.90 4.21 7.43
CA THR A 248 22.65 4.15 8.69
C THR A 248 22.03 5.04 9.77
N ALA A 249 21.58 6.24 9.40
CA ALA A 249 20.96 7.17 10.34
C ALA A 249 19.65 6.61 10.92
N CYS A 250 18.85 5.93 10.09
CA CYS A 250 17.64 5.24 10.52
C CYS A 250 17.91 3.95 11.34
N ASP A 251 19.17 3.49 11.37
CA ASP A 251 19.61 2.27 12.07
C ASP A 251 20.24 2.54 13.46
N GLY A 252 20.40 3.82 13.83
CA GLY A 252 21.02 4.22 15.09
C GLY A 252 20.20 3.84 16.34
N PRO A 253 20.72 4.05 17.57
CA PRO A 253 20.08 3.64 18.82
C PRO A 253 18.70 4.29 19.12
N THR A 254 18.30 5.31 18.37
CA THR A 254 16.92 5.84 18.36
C THR A 254 15.96 5.06 17.44
N GLY A 255 16.48 4.13 16.63
CA GLY A 255 15.82 3.56 15.47
C GLY A 255 15.38 2.10 15.54
N LEU A 256 15.60 1.38 16.66
CA LEU A 256 14.96 0.11 17.04
C LEU A 256 15.73 -0.49 18.23
N ALA A 257 15.27 -0.22 19.46
CA ALA A 257 15.60 -1.13 20.57
C ALA A 257 14.89 -2.47 20.30
N ALA A 258 15.66 -3.56 20.38
CA ALA A 258 15.21 -4.92 20.14
C ALA A 258 14.04 -5.33 21.05
#